data_AF-A0A316S345-F1
#
_entry.id   AF-A0A316S345-F1
#
_cell.length_a   1.000
_cell.length_b   1.000
_cell.length_c   1.000
_cell.angle_alpha   90.00
_cell.angle_beta   90.00
_cell.angle_gamma   90.00
#
_symmetry.space_group_name_H-M   'P 1'
#
loop_
_entity.id
_entity.type
_entity.pdbx_description
1 polymer ?
#
loop_
_entity_poly.entity_id
_entity_poly.type
_entity_poly.pdbx_seq_one_letter_code
_entity_poly.pdbx_strand_id
1 'polypeptide(L)' 'MRIDRQKYMIARARACMGQKELVKAGIPKGTLCRMLKEDIRPETAGKIAKALGVDVLDIIEVEDE' A
#
# COMPACT_ATOMS: atom_id res chain seq x y z
N MET A 1 4.17 9.76 4.83
CA MET A 1 3.63 9.37 3.51
C MET A 1 2.40 8.56 3.81
N ARG A 2 1.23 9.00 3.34
CA ARG A 2 -0.04 8.46 3.79
C ARG A 2 -0.71 7.67 2.68
N ILE A 3 -1.11 6.44 2.98
CA ILE A 3 -1.82 5.58 2.04
C ILE A 3 -3.28 6.00 1.99
N ASP A 4 -3.79 6.25 0.80
CA ASP A 4 -5.23 6.42 0.62
C ASP A 4 -5.88 5.03 0.68
N ARG A 5 -6.80 4.86 1.64
CA ARG A 5 -7.44 3.56 1.90
C ARG A 5 -8.22 3.05 0.69
N GLN A 6 -8.92 3.93 -0.02
CA GLN A 6 -9.76 3.55 -1.14
C GLN A 6 -8.90 3.16 -2.35
N LYS A 7 -7.93 4.00 -2.70
CA LYS A 7 -6.97 3.74 -3.79
C LYS A 7 -6.21 2.44 -3.56
N TYR A 8 -5.69 2.23 -2.35
CA TYR A 8 -5.04 0.97 -1.98
C TYR A 8 -5.96 -0.24 -2.12
N MET A 9 -7.22 -0.16 -1.67
CA MET A 9 -8.16 -1.28 -1.82
C MET A 9 -8.46 -1.60 -3.30
N ILE A 10 -8.58 -0.58 -4.16
CA ILE A 10 -8.77 -0.76 -5.60
C ILE A 10 -7.53 -1.39 -6.23
N ALA A 11 -6.33 -0.86 -5.96
CA ALA A 11 -5.08 -1.43 -6.47
C ALA A 11 -4.91 -2.89 -6.03
N ARG A 12 -5.23 -3.18 -4.77
CA ARG A 12 -5.17 -4.53 -4.22
C ARG A 12 -6.19 -5.48 -4.84
N ALA A 13 -7.39 -5.00 -5.16
CA ALA A 13 -8.39 -5.76 -5.90
C ALA A 13 -7.94 -6.03 -7.34
N ARG A 14 -7.36 -5.03 -8.02
CA ARG A 14 -6.79 -5.18 -9.37
C ARG A 14 -5.65 -6.20 -9.42
N ALA A 15 -4.80 -6.20 -8.38
CA ALA A 15 -3.71 -7.17 -8.24
C ALA A 15 -4.17 -8.56 -7.78
N CYS A 16 -5.46 -8.76 -7.46
CA CYS A 16 -6.01 -9.99 -6.89
C CYS A 16 -5.26 -10.46 -5.61
N MET A 17 -4.70 -9.52 -4.83
CA MET A 17 -3.84 -9.85 -3.69
C MET A 17 -4.58 -9.80 -2.34
N GLY A 18 -4.49 -10.89 -1.60
CA GLY A 18 -4.91 -10.95 -0.19
C GLY A 18 -3.82 -10.47 0.77
N GLN A 19 -4.16 -10.33 2.05
CA GLN A 19 -3.18 -10.01 3.10
C GLN A 19 -2.05 -11.06 3.18
N LYS A 20 -2.36 -12.34 2.93
CA LYS A 20 -1.37 -13.43 2.93
C LYS A 20 -0.33 -13.26 1.83
N GLU A 21 -0.76 -12.85 0.63
CA GLU A 21 0.15 -12.65 -0.52
C GLU A 21 1.05 -11.43 -0.31
N LEU A 22 0.52 -10.35 0.28
CA LEU A 22 1.33 -9.19 0.66
C LEU A 22 2.39 -9.53 1.72
N VAL A 23 2.07 -10.43 2.65
CA VAL A 23 3.05 -10.94 3.61
C VAL A 23 4.12 -11.79 2.94
N LYS A 24 3.74 -12.64 1.97
CA LYS A 24 4.71 -13.39 1.14
C LYS A 24 5.59 -12.47 0.29
N ALA A 25 5.06 -11.33 -0.15
CA ALA A 25 5.81 -10.29 -0.84
C ALA A 25 6.81 -9.52 0.07
N GLY A 26 6.90 -9.91 1.36
CA GLY A 26 7.87 -9.36 2.30
C GLY A 26 7.36 -8.18 3.11
N ILE A 27 6.05 -7.89 3.09
CA ILE A 27 5.44 -6.81 3.88
C ILE A 27 4.94 -7.39 5.21
N PRO A 28 5.50 -6.98 6.36
CA PRO A 28 5.08 -7.52 7.65
C PRO A 28 3.59 -7.23 7.93
N LYS A 29 2.91 -8.20 8.56
CA LYS A 29 1.49 -8.05 8.93
C LYS A 29 1.24 -6.80 9.79
N GLY A 30 2.16 -6.49 10.71
CA GLY A 30 2.08 -5.29 11.55
C GLY A 30 2.09 -4.01 10.73
N THR A 31 2.91 -3.95 9.68
CA THR A 31 2.97 -2.82 8.75
C THR A 31 1.66 -2.65 7.98
N LEU A 32 1.08 -3.75 7.47
CA LEU A 32 -0.22 -3.70 6.79
C LEU A 32 -1.36 -3.19 7.68
N CYS A 33 -1.31 -3.45 8.98
CA CYS A 33 -2.30 -2.94 9.93
C CYS A 33 -2.08 -1.47 10.28
N ARG A 34 -0.82 -1.02 10.40
CA ARG A 34 -0.48 0.36 10.77
C ARG A 34 -0.60 1.33 9.61
N MET A 35 -0.29 0.91 8.39
CA MET A 35 -0.27 1.80 7.22
C MET A 35 -1.60 2.47 6.88
N LEU A 36 -2.72 1.92 7.36
CA LEU A 36 -4.07 2.48 7.16
C LEU A 36 -4.45 3.49 8.26
N LYS A 37 -3.65 3.62 9.32
CA LYS A 37 -3.93 4.49 10.48
C LYS A 37 -2.87 5.57 10.66
N GLU A 38 -1.64 5.28 10.27
CA GLU A 38 -0.47 6.09 10.54
C GLU A 38 0.31 6.34 9.26
N ASP A 39 1.05 7.44 9.24
CA ASP A 39 2.04 7.70 8.21
C ASP A 39 3.10 6.59 8.16
N ILE A 40 3.45 6.20 6.94
CA ILE A 40 4.51 5.24 6.69
C ILE A 40 5.72 5.91 6.07
N ARG A 41 6.85 5.21 6.19
CA ARG A 41 8.08 5.60 5.51
C ARG A 41 7.94 5.42 3.99
N PRO A 42 8.55 6.29 3.17
CA PRO A 42 8.50 6.17 1.71
C PRO A 42 8.98 4.81 1.20
N GLU A 43 9.97 4.18 1.84
CA GLU A 43 10.45 2.85 1.40
C GLU A 43 9.37 1.77 1.57
N THR A 44 8.50 1.93 2.56
CA THR A 44 7.36 1.01 2.78
C THR A 44 6.30 1.20 1.71
N ALA A 45 5.96 2.46 1.38
CA ALA A 45 5.01 2.77 0.32
C ALA A 45 5.47 2.20 -1.03
N GLY A 46 6.76 2.37 -1.36
CA GLY A 46 7.37 1.79 -2.55
C GLY A 46 7.31 0.25 -2.58
N LYS A 47 7.55 -0.41 -1.44
CA LYS A 47 7.42 -1.88 -1.34
C LYS A 47 5.98 -2.35 -1.57
N ILE A 48 4.99 -1.64 -1.03
CA ILE A 48 3.56 -1.94 -1.24
C ILE A 48 3.19 -1.76 -2.72
N ALA A 49 3.57 -0.63 -3.32
CA ALA A 49 3.32 -0.35 -4.74
C ALA A 49 3.95 -1.41 -5.64
N LYS A 50 5.21 -1.78 -5.37
CA LYS A 50 5.92 -2.85 -6.09
C LYS A 50 5.25 -4.22 -5.93
N ALA A 51 4.78 -4.56 -4.74
CA ALA A 51 4.05 -5.81 -4.50
C ALA A 51 2.71 -5.85 -5.26
N LEU A 52 2.04 -4.70 -5.36
CA LEU A 52 0.78 -4.56 -6.09
C LEU A 52 0.94 -4.35 -7.60
N GLY A 53 2.16 -4.07 -8.08
CA GLY A 53 2.44 -3.79 -9.49
C GLY A 53 1.86 -2.46 -9.97
N VAL A 54 1.74 -1.46 -9.10
CA VAL A 54 1.20 -0.12 -9.40
C VAL A 54 2.22 0.97 -9.06
N ASP A 55 1.96 2.21 -9.48
CA ASP A 55 2.78 3.35 -9.06
C ASP A 55 2.51 3.73 -7.59
N VAL A 56 3.46 4.40 -6.94
CA VAL A 56 3.28 4.88 -5.57
C VAL A 56 2.21 5.97 -5.49
N LEU A 57 2.13 6.84 -6.50
CA LEU A 57 1.11 7.89 -6.60
C LEU A 57 -0.32 7.32 -6.68
N ASP A 58 -0.46 6.11 -7.24
CA ASP A 58 -1.75 5.43 -7.36
C ASP A 58 -2.30 4.93 -6.03
N ILE A 59 -1.51 4.89 -4.95
CA ILE A 59 -1.92 4.33 -3.65
C ILE A 59 -1.81 5.31 -2.48
N ILE A 60 -1.18 6.47 -2.67
CA ILE A 60 -1.04 7.49 -1.63
C ILE A 60 -2.11 8.58 -1.75
N GLU A 61 -2.32 9.28 -0.64
CA GLU A 61 -2.95 10.58 -0.66
C GLU A 61 -2.01 11.56 -1.37
N VAL A 62 -2.50 12.17 -2.44
CA VAL A 62 -1.87 13.32 -3.11
C VAL A 62 -2.80 14.48 -2.83
N GLU A 63 -2.29 15.48 -2.12
CA GLU A 63 -2.95 16.78 -2.04
C GLU A 63 -2.60 17.50 -3.34
N ASP A 64 -3.53 17.49 -4.29
CA ASP A 64 -3.50 18.38 -5.43
C ASP A 64 -3.97 19.77 -4.93
N GLU A 65 -3.05 20.75 -4.89
CA GLU A 65 -3.36 22.17 -4.65
C GLU A 65 -4.18 22.79 -5.78
#